data_AF-A0A1Z8S7G1-F1
#
_entry.id   AF-A0A1Z8S7G1-F1
#
_cell.length_a   1.000
_cell.length_b   1.000
_cell.length_c   1.000
_cell.angle_alpha   90.00
_cell.angle_beta   90.00
_cell.angle_gamma   90.00
#
_symmetry.space_group_name_H-M   'P 1'
#
loop_
_entity.id
_entity.type
_entity.pdbx_description
1 polymer ?
#
loop_
_entity_poly.entity_id
_entity_poly.type
_entity_poly.pdbx_seq_one_letter_code
_entity_poly.pdbx_strand_id
1 'polypeptide(L)' 'MISKKEYRKNKPYWDYQRKVEFNREDAMDHAKTFDEDVDLVFQHIWDNVDPVDYDDPPVNWVPRNKKYQIEGEI' A
#
# COMPACT_ATOMS: atom_id res chain seq x y z
N MET A 1 -2.81 7.35 11.01
CA MET A 1 -1.38 7.46 11.35
C MET A 1 -1.16 6.61 12.58
N ILE A 2 -0.12 5.79 12.53
CA ILE A 2 0.21 4.79 13.54
C ILE A 2 1.26 5.40 14.48
N SER A 3 1.00 5.43 15.79
CA SER A 3 2.03 5.87 16.74
C SER A 3 3.21 4.90 16.76
N LYS A 4 4.42 5.37 17.08
CA LYS A 4 5.60 4.47 17.19
C LYS A 4 5.39 3.34 18.20
N LYS A 5 4.67 3.62 19.29
CA LYS A 5 4.34 2.64 20.33
C LYS A 5 3.43 1.54 19.78
N GLU A 6 2.40 1.92 19.04
CA GLU A 6 1.44 0.98 18.44
C GLU A 6 2.09 0.14 17.34
N TYR A 7 2.91 0.77 16.48
CA TYR A 7 3.67 0.06 15.46
C TYR A 7 4.58 -1.01 16.07
N ARG A 8 5.34 -0.66 17.12
CA ARG A 8 6.22 -1.61 17.82
C ARG A 8 5.46 -2.76 18.49
N LYS A 9 4.29 -2.48 19.04
CA LYS A 9 3.45 -3.48 19.71
C LYS A 9 2.93 -4.53 18.74
N ASN A 10 2.50 -4.09 17.55
CA ASN A 10 1.84 -4.92 16.55
C ASN A 10 2.59 -4.93 15.22
N LYS A 11 3.93 -5.04 15.28
CA LYS A 11 4.78 -4.87 14.10
C LYS A 11 4.41 -5.80 12.94
N PRO A 12 4.24 -7.13 13.12
CA PRO A 12 3.91 -8.02 12.01
C PRO A 12 2.58 -7.68 11.33
N TYR A 13 1.59 -7.25 12.12
CA TYR A 13 0.30 -6.80 11.60
C TYR A 13 0.46 -5.55 10.76
N TRP A 14 1.15 -4.53 11.28
CA TRP A 14 1.32 -3.27 10.56
C TRP A 14 2.24 -3.41 9.34
N ASP A 15 3.25 -4.27 9.40
CA ASP A 15 4.08 -4.61 8.23
C ASP A 15 3.21 -5.19 7.12
N TYR A 16 2.33 -6.16 7.43
CA TYR A 16 1.41 -6.73 6.45
C TYR A 16 0.40 -5.70 5.92
N GLN A 17 -0.20 -4.88 6.78
CA GLN A 17 -1.11 -3.82 6.34
C GLN A 17 -0.43 -2.80 5.42
N ARG A 18 0.83 -2.46 5.70
CA ARG A 18 1.62 -1.56 4.84
C ARG A 18 2.02 -2.22 3.52
N LYS A 19 2.31 -3.53 3.52
CA LYS A 19 2.52 -4.31 2.29
C LYS A 19 1.28 -4.29 1.38
N VAL A 20 0.10 -4.51 1.96
CA VAL A 20 -1.19 -4.44 1.23
C VAL A 20 -1.38 -3.04 0.65
N GLU A 21 -1.16 -1.97 1.42
CA GLU A 21 -1.31 -0.60 0.92
C GLU A 21 -0.31 -0.24 -0.17
N PHE A 22 0.94 -0.72 -0.08
CA PHE A 22 1.94 -0.52 -1.12
C PHE A 22 1.48 -1.08 -2.46
N ASN A 23 1.06 -2.35 -2.48
CA ASN A 23 0.59 -3.00 -3.70
C ASN A 23 -0.71 -2.35 -4.22
N ARG A 24 -1.57 -1.84 -3.33
CA ARG A 24 -2.76 -1.08 -3.73
C ARG A 24 -2.39 0.24 -4.42
N GLU A 25 -1.40 0.95 -3.89
CA GLU A 25 -0.90 2.20 -4.48
C GLU A 25 -0.19 1.96 -5.82
N ASP A 26 0.57 0.87 -5.93
CA ASP A 26 1.24 0.46 -7.16
C ASP A 26 0.23 0.08 -8.24
N ALA A 27 -0.79 -0.73 -7.93
CA ALA A 27 -1.89 -1.05 -8.85
C ALA A 27 -2.62 0.21 -9.34
N MET A 28 -2.85 1.17 -8.43
CA MET A 28 -3.47 2.46 -8.77
C MET A 28 -2.56 3.31 -9.68
N ASP A 29 -1.25 3.27 -9.48
CA ASP A 29 -0.30 3.99 -10.35
C ASP A 29 -0.17 3.32 -11.72
N HIS A 30 -0.17 1.99 -11.76
CA HIS A 30 -0.22 1.23 -13.00
C HIS A 30 -1.49 1.56 -13.79
N ALA A 31 -2.65 1.63 -13.14
CA ALA A 31 -3.92 2.00 -13.77
C ALA A 31 -3.88 3.38 -14.45
N LYS A 32 -3.17 4.36 -13.86
CA LYS A 32 -3.02 5.71 -14.44
C LYS A 32 -2.17 5.75 -15.73
N THR A 33 -1.49 4.67 -16.08
CA THR A 33 -0.69 4.60 -17.31
C THR A 33 -1.52 4.29 -18.56
N PHE A 34 -2.78 3.88 -18.38
CA PHE A 34 -3.70 3.57 -19.48
C PHE A 34 -4.54 4.80 -19.86
N ASP A 35 -4.89 4.93 -21.14
CA ASP A 35 -5.77 5.99 -21.67
C ASP A 35 -7.25 5.57 -21.55
N GLU A 36 -7.62 5.04 -20.39
CA GLU A 36 -8.92 4.46 -20.07
C GLU A 36 -9.42 5.01 -18.72
N ASP A 37 -10.62 4.60 -18.30
CA ASP A 37 -11.13 4.94 -16.98
C ASP A 37 -10.26 4.29 -15.88
N VAL A 38 -9.47 5.12 -15.20
CA VAL A 38 -8.51 4.71 -14.17
C VAL A 38 -9.16 3.88 -13.07
N ASP A 39 -10.41 4.18 -12.66
CA ASP A 39 -11.06 3.46 -11.58
C ASP A 39 -11.44 2.04 -12.01
N LEU A 40 -11.90 1.88 -13.26
CA LEU A 40 -12.19 0.56 -13.84
C LEU A 40 -10.92 -0.29 -14.01
N VAL A 41 -9.85 0.31 -14.54
CA VAL A 41 -8.57 -0.37 -14.73
C VAL A 41 -7.96 -0.76 -13.39
N PHE A 42 -7.98 0.14 -12.40
CA PHE A 42 -7.54 -0.14 -11.05
C PHE A 42 -8.30 -1.31 -10.44
N GLN A 43 -9.64 -1.29 -10.51
CA GLN A 43 -10.47 -2.35 -9.95
C GLN A 43 -10.13 -3.69 -10.59
N HIS A 44 -9.94 -3.73 -11.91
CA HIS A 44 -9.55 -4.95 -12.60
C HIS A 44 -8.18 -5.48 -12.15
N ILE A 45 -7.15 -4.64 -12.06
CA ILE A 45 -5.82 -5.04 -11.58
C ILE A 45 -5.91 -5.54 -10.14
N TRP A 46 -6.57 -4.77 -9.28
CA TRP A 46 -6.64 -5.03 -7.85
C TRP A 46 -7.43 -6.31 -7.50
N ASP A 47 -8.49 -6.61 -8.24
CA ASP A 47 -9.28 -7.83 -8.04
C ASP A 47 -8.55 -9.11 -8.51
N ASN A 48 -7.53 -8.97 -9.36
CA ASN A 48 -6.82 -10.10 -9.96
C ASN A 48 -5.39 -10.31 -9.41
N VAL A 49 -4.93 -9.47 -8.47
CA VAL A 49 -3.65 -9.68 -7.79
C VAL A 49 -3.83 -10.54 -6.54
N ASP A 50 -3.14 -11.68 -6.50
CA ASP A 50 -3.14 -12.55 -5.31
C ASP A 50 -2.22 -11.95 -4.23
N PRO A 51 -2.64 -11.91 -2.95
CA PRO A 51 -1.77 -11.50 -1.85
C PRO A 51 -0.42 -12.23 -1.75
N VAL A 52 -0.30 -13.44 -2.31
CA VAL A 52 0.98 -14.17 -2.38
C VAL A 52 1.98 -13.49 -3.32
N ASP A 53 1.50 -12.78 -4.33
CA ASP A 53 2.31 -12.08 -5.34
C ASP A 53 2.60 -10.62 -4.95
N TYR A 54 2.18 -10.20 -3.76
CA TYR A 54 2.46 -8.85 -3.28
C TYR A 54 3.96 -8.62 -3.10
N ASP A 55 4.45 -7.52 -3.66
CA ASP A 55 5.80 -7.04 -3.45
C ASP A 55 5.96 -6.41 -2.07
N ASP A 56 7.19 -6.47 -1.53
CA ASP A 56 7.52 -5.77 -0.29
C ASP A 56 7.83 -4.28 -0.60
N PRO A 57 7.33 -3.35 0.22
CA PRO A 57 7.59 -1.94 0.00
C PRO A 57 9.09 -1.60 0.11
N PRO A 58 9.60 -0.67 -0.71
CA PRO A 58 10.95 -0.14 -0.56
C PRO A 58 11.21 0.41 0.85
N VAL A 59 12.46 0.35 1.32
CA VAL A 59 12.84 0.78 2.69
C VAL A 59 12.47 2.25 2.98
N ASN A 60 12.52 3.10 1.97
CA ASN A 60 12.21 4.53 2.05
C ASN A 60 10.78 4.87 1.59
N TRP A 61 9.93 3.87 1.35
CA TRP A 61 8.55 4.12 0.94
C TRP A 61 7.67 4.53 2.12
N VAL A 62 6.93 5.62 1.92
CA VAL A 62 5.93 6.14 2.86
C VAL A 62 4.57 6.09 2.16
N PRO A 63 3.54 5.43 2.76
CA PRO A 63 2.22 5.38 2.16
C PRO A 63 1.62 6.78 1.98
N ARG A 64 0.93 7.01 0.86
CA ARG A 64 0.14 8.25 0.64
C ARG A 64 -1.00 8.35 1.63
N ASN A 65 -1.59 7.21 1.98
CA ASN A 65 -2.66 7.14 2.94
C ASN A 65 -2.14 7.29 4.38
N LYS A 66 -2.44 8.43 4.99
CA LYS A 66 -2.07 8.78 6.37
C LYS A 66 -2.49 7.74 7.40
N LYS A 67 -3.49 6.89 7.13
CA LYS A 67 -3.89 5.79 8.03
C LYS A 67 -2.70 4.85 8.32
N TYR A 68 -1.89 4.55 7.31
CA TYR A 68 -0.82 3.55 7.36
C TYR A 68 0.59 4.12 7.57
N GLN A 69 0.73 5.44 7.58
CA GLN A 69 1.99 6.11 7.93
C GLN A 69 2.34 5.90 9.40
N ILE A 70 3.62 5.71 9.70
CA ILE A 70 4.14 5.74 11.06
C ILE A 70 4.49 7.18 11.44
N GLU A 71 4.19 7.53 12.68
CA GLU A 71 4.58 8.79 13.31
C GLU A 71 6.07 9.12 13.05
N GLY A 72 6.31 10.25 12.38
CA GLY A 72 7.64 10.77 12.07
C GLY A 72 8.21 10.35 10.70
N GLU A 73 7.47 9.58 9.89
CA GLU A 73 7.77 9.42 8.46
C GLU A 73 7.35 10.70 7.70
N ILE A 74 8.18 11.14 6.76
CA ILE A 74 7.98 12.33 5.90
C ILE A 74 8.29 11.93 4.47
#